data_AF-X0SV86-F1
#
_entry.id   AF-X0SV86-F1
#
_cell.length_a   1.000
_cell.length_b   1.000
_cell.length_c   1.000
_cell.angle_alpha   90.00
_cell.angle_beta   90.00
_cell.angle_gamma   90.00
#
_symmetry.space_group_name_H-M   'P 1'
#
loop_
_entity.id
_entity.type
_entity.pdbx_description
1 polymer ?
#
loop_
_entity_poly.entity_id
_entity_poly.type
_entity_poly.pdbx_seq_one_letter_code
_entity_poly.pdbx_strand_id
1 'polypeptide(L)'
;MAILYVDDGGSDTSPYDTRAKAANLLETALADAACVAGSTVYVKSDHVEANRVQNVILGSAHGVATNPITIISCDFAHEPPEAGDFETMTIGGGSIDTTDGAFDISLSGWDIWIGLEFIVGDDLNVALEASRDVRLINCKIIVDDLIVAGALNSSSVNKAAYFENVAVEQVTLGRISINASLFWRGGSYRFNGGSVDPNLFSFYSASGGDLIVEDVDIQDLNAGDYLVNDIVGAHTVLIKRCKIPAACNYMNTGPHYGGGKVRFHSVDDGNFIHKFYEWYFEGEIIEDIAVYRSATYDGTNEYSRANSGL
;
A
#
# COMPACT_ATOMS: atom_id res chain seq x y z
N MET A 1 -25.33 2.09 -10.72
CA MET A 1 -23.90 1.75 -10.65
C MET A 1 -23.59 0.98 -11.91
N ALA A 2 -22.59 1.42 -12.65
CA ALA A 2 -22.19 0.71 -13.87
C ALA A 2 -21.19 -0.40 -13.52
N ILE A 3 -21.21 -1.45 -14.33
CA ILE A 3 -20.12 -2.42 -14.40
C ILE A 3 -19.35 -2.11 -15.68
N LEU A 4 -18.05 -1.92 -15.54
CA LEU A 4 -17.12 -1.60 -16.62
C LEU A 4 -16.04 -2.68 -16.70
N TYR A 5 -15.44 -2.84 -17.86
CA TYR A 5 -14.43 -3.85 -18.12
C TYR A 5 -13.18 -3.22 -18.74
N VAL A 6 -12.02 -3.78 -18.43
CA VAL A 6 -10.73 -3.45 -19.02
C VAL A 6 -10.08 -4.74 -19.50
N ASP A 7 -9.74 -4.80 -20.79
CA ASP A 7 -9.17 -5.97 -21.48
C ASP A 7 -8.34 -5.50 -22.69
N ASP A 8 -7.35 -6.29 -23.13
CA ASP A 8 -6.48 -5.98 -24.27
C ASP A 8 -7.24 -5.91 -25.60
N GLY A 9 -8.42 -6.55 -25.68
CA GLY A 9 -9.21 -6.75 -26.89
C GLY A 9 -10.44 -5.86 -27.04
N GLY A 10 -10.56 -4.77 -26.29
CA GLY A 10 -11.76 -3.92 -26.23
C GLY A 10 -12.40 -3.68 -27.60
N SER A 11 -13.65 -4.09 -27.76
CA SER A 11 -14.41 -3.91 -29.00
C SER A 11 -15.81 -3.38 -28.66
N ASP A 12 -16.26 -2.36 -29.39
CA ASP A 12 -17.61 -1.79 -29.23
C ASP A 12 -18.72 -2.63 -29.91
N THR A 13 -18.40 -3.83 -30.41
CA THR A 13 -19.31 -4.57 -31.30
C THR A 13 -19.44 -6.04 -30.97
N SER A 14 -20.46 -6.39 -30.19
CA SER A 14 -21.04 -7.73 -30.23
C SER A 14 -22.50 -7.72 -29.79
N PRO A 15 -23.36 -8.55 -30.40
CA PRO A 15 -24.72 -8.79 -29.93
C PRO A 15 -24.81 -9.82 -28.78
N TYR A 16 -23.70 -10.44 -28.38
CA TYR A 16 -23.62 -11.44 -27.30
C TYR A 16 -22.41 -11.22 -26.34
N ASP A 17 -21.64 -10.16 -26.52
CA ASP A 17 -20.50 -9.79 -25.66
C ASP A 17 -20.92 -8.52 -24.91
N THR A 18 -21.16 -8.63 -23.62
CA THR A 18 -21.57 -7.50 -22.78
C THR A 18 -20.41 -6.54 -22.49
N ARG A 19 -19.19 -6.88 -22.96
CA ARG A 19 -17.97 -6.05 -22.99
C ARG A 19 -17.88 -5.07 -24.16
N ALA A 20 -19.01 -4.74 -24.82
CA ALA A 20 -19.08 -3.68 -25.84
C ALA A 20 -18.70 -2.26 -25.36
N LYS A 21 -18.18 -2.13 -24.13
CA LYS A 21 -17.59 -0.92 -23.53
C LYS A 21 -16.28 -1.23 -22.81
N ALA A 22 -15.60 -2.32 -23.15
CA ALA A 22 -14.30 -2.61 -22.58
C ALA A 22 -13.29 -1.57 -23.06
N ALA A 23 -12.67 -0.88 -22.11
CA ALA A 23 -11.58 0.02 -22.42
C ALA A 23 -10.27 -0.77 -22.51
N ASN A 24 -9.38 -0.39 -23.42
CA ASN A 24 -8.03 -0.96 -23.46
C ASN A 24 -7.10 -0.33 -22.42
N LEU A 25 -7.57 0.70 -21.70
CA LEU A 25 -6.85 1.41 -20.64
C LEU A 25 -7.80 1.64 -19.47
N LEU A 26 -7.34 1.36 -18.26
CA LEU A 26 -8.05 1.56 -17.01
C LEU A 26 -8.39 3.02 -16.76
N GLU A 27 -7.48 3.93 -17.10
CA GLU A 27 -7.74 5.38 -17.06
C GLU A 27 -8.95 5.77 -17.91
N THR A 28 -9.12 5.13 -19.08
CA THR A 28 -10.28 5.39 -19.96
C THR A 28 -11.58 4.85 -19.34
N ALA A 29 -11.56 3.67 -18.73
CA ALA A 29 -12.72 3.14 -18.01
C ALA A 29 -13.09 4.01 -16.81
N LEU A 30 -12.10 4.51 -16.06
CA LEU A 30 -12.32 5.40 -14.91
C LEU A 30 -12.81 6.80 -15.31
N ALA A 31 -12.45 7.27 -16.50
CA ALA A 31 -12.90 8.54 -17.07
C ALA A 31 -14.25 8.44 -17.83
N ASP A 32 -14.77 7.24 -18.08
CA ASP A 32 -16.05 7.05 -18.76
C ASP A 32 -17.19 7.69 -17.95
N ALA A 33 -18.09 8.42 -18.61
CA ALA A 33 -19.20 9.10 -17.94
C ALA A 33 -20.18 8.14 -17.22
N ALA A 34 -20.17 6.85 -17.56
CA ALA A 34 -20.91 5.80 -16.85
C ALA A 34 -20.20 5.34 -15.56
N CYS A 35 -18.90 5.62 -15.41
CA CYS A 35 -18.16 5.39 -14.17
C CYS A 35 -18.57 6.45 -13.14
N VAL A 36 -19.45 6.08 -12.22
CA VAL A 36 -20.01 6.96 -11.20
C VAL A 36 -19.76 6.36 -9.81
N ALA A 37 -20.07 7.11 -8.75
CA ALA A 37 -19.99 6.62 -7.37
C ALA A 37 -20.64 5.22 -7.22
N GLY A 38 -19.90 4.29 -6.63
CA GLY A 38 -20.32 2.89 -6.43
C GLY A 38 -20.22 1.99 -7.66
N SER A 39 -19.69 2.47 -8.80
CA SER A 39 -19.40 1.61 -9.94
C SER A 39 -18.30 0.59 -9.62
N THR A 40 -18.32 -0.51 -10.37
CA THR A 40 -17.27 -1.54 -10.33
C THR A 40 -16.60 -1.62 -11.69
N VAL A 41 -15.26 -1.60 -11.70
CA VAL A 41 -14.43 -1.80 -12.88
C VAL A 41 -13.70 -3.13 -12.72
N TYR A 42 -13.99 -4.07 -13.61
CA TYR A 42 -13.26 -5.33 -13.69
C TYR A 42 -12.10 -5.17 -14.66
N VAL A 43 -10.90 -5.59 -14.25
CA VAL A 43 -9.70 -5.62 -15.08
C VAL A 43 -9.35 -7.08 -15.31
N LYS A 44 -9.10 -7.48 -16.55
CA LYS A 44 -8.72 -8.87 -16.81
C LYS A 44 -7.37 -9.16 -16.13
N SER A 45 -7.25 -10.29 -15.48
CA SER A 45 -6.07 -10.66 -14.68
C SER A 45 -4.76 -10.74 -15.46
N ASP A 46 -4.82 -11.01 -16.76
CA ASP A 46 -3.69 -11.05 -17.68
C ASP A 46 -3.58 -9.78 -18.54
N HIS A 47 -4.42 -8.76 -18.28
CA HIS A 47 -4.33 -7.46 -18.96
C HIS A 47 -3.03 -6.77 -18.59
N VAL A 48 -2.34 -6.20 -19.58
CA VAL A 48 -1.09 -5.47 -19.37
C VAL A 48 -1.13 -4.13 -20.11
N GLU A 49 -1.16 -3.04 -19.36
CA GLU A 49 -0.95 -1.69 -19.90
C GLU A 49 0.55 -1.38 -19.97
N ALA A 50 1.22 -1.91 -20.99
CA ALA A 50 2.65 -1.67 -21.21
C ALA A 50 2.93 -0.36 -21.95
N ASN A 51 4.17 0.14 -21.81
CA ASN A 51 4.71 1.31 -22.53
C ASN A 51 3.94 2.61 -22.29
N ARG A 52 3.48 2.87 -21.06
CA ARG A 52 2.94 4.19 -20.71
C ARG A 52 4.06 5.23 -20.82
N VAL A 53 3.90 6.21 -21.72
CA VAL A 53 4.90 7.25 -22.02
C VAL A 53 4.63 8.60 -21.34
N GLN A 54 3.88 8.58 -20.23
CA GLN A 54 3.53 9.76 -19.45
C GLN A 54 3.11 9.34 -18.04
N ASN A 55 3.12 10.29 -17.09
CA ASN A 55 2.53 10.10 -15.77
C ASN A 55 1.05 9.69 -15.90
N VAL A 56 0.65 8.69 -15.10
CA VAL A 56 -0.70 8.14 -15.13
C VAL A 56 -1.42 8.53 -13.84
N ILE A 57 -2.57 9.19 -13.97
CA ILE A 57 -3.44 9.49 -12.83
C ILE A 57 -4.60 8.50 -12.87
N LEU A 58 -4.54 7.52 -11.98
CA LEU A 58 -5.58 6.52 -11.78
C LEU A 58 -6.39 6.94 -10.56
N GLY A 59 -7.47 7.67 -10.80
CA GLY A 59 -8.39 8.01 -9.73
C GLY A 59 -9.69 8.54 -10.28
N SER A 60 -10.78 8.11 -9.66
CA SER A 60 -12.08 8.61 -10.08
C SER A 60 -12.36 9.98 -9.46
N ALA A 61 -12.79 10.93 -10.29
CA ALA A 61 -13.42 12.16 -9.80
C ALA A 61 -14.82 11.88 -9.18
N HIS A 62 -15.30 10.64 -9.27
CA HIS A 62 -16.69 10.28 -9.05
C HIS A 62 -16.93 9.47 -7.77
N GLY A 63 -15.95 8.74 -7.25
CA GLY A 63 -16.06 8.01 -5.99
C GLY A 63 -16.34 8.94 -4.81
N VAL A 64 -17.13 8.45 -3.85
CA VAL A 64 -17.40 9.16 -2.58
C VAL A 64 -17.26 8.20 -1.41
N ALA A 65 -16.99 8.72 -0.20
CA ALA A 65 -16.76 7.90 1.00
C ALA A 65 -17.81 6.81 1.26
N THR A 66 -19.09 7.08 0.95
CA THR A 66 -20.20 6.14 1.15
C THR A 66 -20.42 5.19 -0.02
N ASN A 67 -19.87 5.51 -1.20
CA ASN A 67 -20.00 4.73 -2.43
C ASN A 67 -18.69 4.85 -3.23
N PRO A 68 -17.61 4.19 -2.76
CA PRO A 68 -16.33 4.22 -3.45
C PRO A 68 -16.43 3.53 -4.81
N ILE A 69 -15.53 3.83 -5.73
CA ILE A 69 -15.37 3.01 -6.93
C ILE A 69 -14.53 1.79 -6.57
N THR A 70 -14.95 0.62 -7.02
CA THR A 70 -14.22 -0.63 -6.79
C THR A 70 -13.58 -1.09 -8.09
N ILE A 71 -12.26 -1.22 -8.10
CA ILE A 71 -11.47 -1.69 -9.23
C ILE A 71 -10.89 -3.05 -8.83
N ILE A 72 -11.22 -4.09 -9.58
CA ILE A 72 -10.87 -5.48 -9.23
C ILE A 72 -10.26 -6.14 -10.45
N SER A 73 -9.06 -6.69 -10.32
CA SER A 73 -8.58 -7.65 -11.30
C SER A 73 -9.42 -8.94 -11.19
N CYS A 74 -9.59 -9.74 -12.25
CA CYS A 74 -10.17 -11.09 -12.17
C CYS A 74 -9.98 -11.90 -13.47
N ASP A 75 -10.09 -13.22 -13.34
CA ASP A 75 -10.15 -14.14 -14.49
C ASP A 75 -11.54 -14.03 -15.10
N PHE A 76 -11.66 -13.42 -16.28
CA PHE A 76 -12.91 -13.09 -16.98
C PHE A 76 -13.72 -14.31 -17.49
N ALA A 77 -13.85 -15.37 -16.70
CA ALA A 77 -14.51 -16.62 -17.08
C ALA A 77 -16.05 -16.52 -17.06
N HIS A 78 -16.64 -15.60 -16.26
CA HIS A 78 -18.07 -15.31 -16.25
C HIS A 78 -18.37 -13.82 -16.48
N GLU A 79 -19.64 -13.50 -16.75
CA GLU A 79 -20.11 -12.13 -16.92
C GLU A 79 -21.51 -11.89 -16.29
N PRO A 80 -21.63 -11.07 -15.23
CA PRO A 80 -20.53 -10.46 -14.47
C PRO A 80 -19.67 -11.53 -13.76
N PRO A 81 -18.43 -11.20 -13.37
CA PRO A 81 -17.56 -12.15 -12.69
C PRO A 81 -18.20 -12.75 -11.43
N GLU A 82 -18.07 -14.06 -11.28
CA GLU A 82 -18.59 -14.84 -10.15
C GLU A 82 -17.49 -15.13 -9.13
N ALA A 83 -17.85 -15.66 -7.94
CA ALA A 83 -16.88 -15.89 -6.86
C ALA A 83 -15.63 -16.69 -7.30
N GLY A 84 -15.80 -17.68 -8.20
CA GLY A 84 -14.70 -18.49 -8.74
C GLY A 84 -13.72 -17.74 -9.64
N ASP A 85 -14.10 -16.55 -10.14
CA ASP A 85 -13.27 -15.71 -11.00
C ASP A 85 -12.20 -14.92 -10.22
N PHE A 86 -12.31 -14.93 -8.88
CA PHE A 86 -11.41 -14.23 -7.96
C PHE A 86 -10.55 -15.18 -7.11
N GLU A 87 -10.90 -16.48 -7.01
CA GLU A 87 -10.26 -17.44 -6.09
C GLU A 87 -8.81 -17.78 -6.46
N THR A 88 -8.41 -17.55 -7.71
CA THR A 88 -7.06 -17.74 -8.23
C THR A 88 -6.17 -16.51 -8.11
N MET A 89 -6.72 -15.37 -7.71
CA MET A 89 -5.94 -14.14 -7.62
C MET A 89 -5.00 -14.18 -6.43
N THR A 90 -3.79 -14.63 -6.74
CA THR A 90 -2.58 -14.29 -6.01
C THR A 90 -2.45 -12.78 -5.87
N ILE A 91 -1.57 -12.33 -4.98
CA ILE A 91 -1.22 -10.92 -4.92
C ILE A 91 -0.74 -10.46 -6.32
N GLY A 92 -1.37 -9.42 -6.87
CA GLY A 92 -1.16 -8.97 -8.26
C GLY A 92 -2.03 -9.67 -9.31
N GLY A 93 -2.10 -9.08 -10.50
CA GLY A 93 -3.03 -9.46 -11.57
C GLY A 93 -2.88 -8.50 -12.74
N GLY A 94 -4.00 -7.97 -13.26
CA GLY A 94 -3.96 -6.97 -14.32
C GLY A 94 -3.01 -5.82 -13.96
N SER A 95 -2.10 -5.48 -14.87
CA SER A 95 -0.93 -4.66 -14.57
C SER A 95 -0.88 -3.34 -15.33
N ILE A 96 -0.36 -2.32 -14.67
CA ILE A 96 -0.06 -1.02 -15.26
C ILE A 96 1.45 -0.78 -15.15
N ASP A 97 2.11 -0.61 -16.29
CA ASP A 97 3.57 -0.51 -16.40
C ASP A 97 4.01 0.84 -17.01
N THR A 98 4.74 1.62 -16.21
CA THR A 98 5.29 2.94 -16.59
C THR A 98 6.83 2.96 -16.66
N THR A 99 7.49 1.80 -16.68
CA THR A 99 8.96 1.70 -16.58
C THR A 99 9.72 2.26 -17.79
N ASP A 100 9.09 2.37 -18.96
CA ASP A 100 9.75 2.84 -20.20
C ASP A 100 10.15 4.32 -20.19
N GLY A 101 9.72 5.12 -19.22
CA GLY A 101 10.16 6.52 -19.14
C GLY A 101 10.22 7.12 -17.75
N ALA A 102 10.37 6.29 -16.71
CA ALA A 102 10.40 6.75 -15.32
C ALA A 102 9.21 7.65 -15.00
N PHE A 103 7.99 7.17 -15.29
CA PHE A 103 6.78 7.94 -15.05
C PHE A 103 6.05 7.50 -13.80
N ASP A 104 5.40 8.45 -13.16
CA ASP A 104 4.66 8.24 -11.93
C ASP A 104 3.32 7.54 -12.19
N ILE A 105 2.89 6.75 -11.22
CA ILE A 105 1.48 6.37 -11.07
C ILE A 105 0.90 7.10 -9.87
N SER A 106 -0.28 7.67 -10.06
CA SER A 106 -0.94 8.52 -9.09
C SER A 106 -2.32 7.96 -8.77
N LEU A 107 -2.47 7.35 -7.58
CA LEU A 107 -3.74 6.84 -7.07
C LEU A 107 -4.47 7.92 -6.27
N SER A 108 -5.67 8.26 -6.70
CA SER A 108 -6.52 9.27 -6.04
C SER A 108 -7.98 8.84 -6.05
N GLY A 109 -8.87 9.61 -5.41
CA GLY A 109 -10.29 9.23 -5.33
C GLY A 109 -10.65 8.45 -4.06
N TRP A 110 -11.95 8.18 -3.91
CA TRP A 110 -12.48 7.25 -2.93
C TRP A 110 -12.55 5.88 -3.60
N ASP A 111 -11.40 5.24 -3.76
CA ASP A 111 -11.25 4.09 -4.64
C ASP A 111 -10.70 2.88 -3.86
N ILE A 112 -11.22 1.69 -4.18
CA ILE A 112 -10.79 0.39 -3.64
C ILE A 112 -10.18 -0.42 -4.79
N TRP A 113 -8.91 -0.74 -4.68
CA TRP A 113 -8.12 -1.49 -5.66
C TRP A 113 -7.89 -2.90 -5.14
N ILE A 114 -8.26 -3.91 -5.90
CA ILE A 114 -8.19 -5.30 -5.47
C ILE A 114 -7.43 -6.13 -6.49
N GLY A 115 -6.26 -6.62 -6.08
CA GLY A 115 -5.47 -7.59 -6.83
C GLY A 115 -4.83 -7.09 -8.12
N LEU A 116 -4.61 -5.78 -8.25
CA LEU A 116 -3.85 -5.21 -9.37
C LEU A 116 -2.34 -5.25 -9.09
N GLU A 117 -1.55 -5.19 -10.16
CA GLU A 117 -0.11 -4.96 -10.11
C GLU A 117 0.24 -3.56 -10.65
N PHE A 118 0.98 -2.78 -9.87
CA PHE A 118 1.52 -1.48 -10.29
C PHE A 118 3.02 -1.62 -10.48
N ILE A 119 3.51 -1.43 -11.71
CA ILE A 119 4.93 -1.47 -12.05
C ILE A 119 5.32 -0.05 -12.46
N VAL A 120 5.96 0.65 -11.53
CA VAL A 120 6.12 2.10 -11.59
C VAL A 120 7.57 2.45 -11.90
N GLY A 121 7.76 3.24 -12.95
CA GLY A 121 9.09 3.65 -13.39
C GLY A 121 9.79 4.65 -12.47
N ASP A 122 9.03 5.46 -11.73
CA ASP A 122 9.55 6.42 -10.74
C ASP A 122 8.69 6.35 -9.46
N ASP A 123 7.78 7.31 -9.23
CA ASP A 123 7.03 7.39 -7.97
C ASP A 123 5.63 6.77 -8.06
N LEU A 124 5.29 5.89 -7.10
CA LEU A 124 3.89 5.56 -6.82
C LEU A 124 3.35 6.51 -5.76
N ASN A 125 2.48 7.41 -6.17
CA ASN A 125 1.82 8.36 -5.30
C ASN A 125 0.43 7.85 -4.91
N VAL A 126 0.18 7.58 -3.63
CA VAL A 126 -1.11 7.08 -3.14
C VAL A 126 -1.83 8.16 -2.33
N ALA A 127 -3.16 8.28 -2.47
CA ALA A 127 -4.00 9.23 -1.72
C ALA A 127 -3.58 10.70 -1.90
N LEU A 128 -3.44 11.14 -3.16
CA LEU A 128 -2.99 12.49 -3.52
C LEU A 128 -3.96 13.62 -3.11
N GLU A 129 -5.26 13.35 -3.15
CA GLU A 129 -6.28 14.39 -2.97
C GLU A 129 -6.75 14.56 -1.52
N ALA A 130 -7.12 15.79 -1.17
CA ALA A 130 -7.62 16.13 0.17
C ALA A 130 -8.91 15.36 0.49
N SER A 131 -8.99 14.79 1.71
CA SER A 131 -10.20 14.11 2.20
C SER A 131 -10.66 12.96 1.31
N ARG A 132 -9.72 12.17 0.78
CA ARG A 132 -10.00 10.95 0.03
C ARG A 132 -9.10 9.82 0.52
N ASP A 133 -9.71 8.66 0.72
CA ASP A 133 -9.01 7.46 1.16
C ASP A 133 -8.84 6.50 -0.02
N VAL A 134 -7.66 5.92 -0.13
CA VAL A 134 -7.35 4.89 -1.13
C VAL A 134 -7.09 3.57 -0.41
N ARG A 135 -7.72 2.50 -0.89
CA ARG A 135 -7.54 1.15 -0.31
C ARG A 135 -6.97 0.20 -1.35
N LEU A 136 -5.89 -0.49 -1.01
CA LEU A 136 -5.28 -1.54 -1.83
C LEU A 136 -5.41 -2.86 -1.08
N ILE A 137 -5.97 -3.87 -1.74
CA ILE A 137 -6.23 -5.19 -1.17
C ILE A 137 -5.64 -6.24 -2.09
N ASN A 138 -4.76 -7.11 -1.59
CA ASN A 138 -4.06 -8.13 -2.40
C ASN A 138 -3.29 -7.54 -3.60
N CYS A 139 -2.91 -6.26 -3.58
CA CYS A 139 -2.20 -5.63 -4.68
C CYS A 139 -0.69 -5.91 -4.60
N LYS A 140 -0.03 -5.86 -5.75
CA LYS A 140 1.43 -5.85 -5.85
C LYS A 140 1.90 -4.48 -6.34
N ILE A 141 2.95 -3.97 -5.74
CA ILE A 141 3.59 -2.70 -6.10
C ILE A 141 5.06 -3.00 -6.36
N ILE A 142 5.54 -2.66 -7.55
CA ILE A 142 6.97 -2.61 -7.90
C ILE A 142 7.25 -1.15 -8.23
N VAL A 143 8.15 -0.51 -7.48
CA VAL A 143 8.29 0.96 -7.54
C VAL A 143 9.71 1.40 -7.18
N ASP A 144 10.11 2.58 -7.64
CA ASP A 144 11.28 3.24 -7.11
C ASP A 144 11.01 3.86 -5.72
N ASP A 145 10.20 4.93 -5.65
CA ASP A 145 9.74 5.54 -4.39
C ASP A 145 8.23 5.32 -4.18
N LEU A 146 7.86 4.82 -3.01
CA LEU A 146 6.47 4.75 -2.60
C LEU A 146 6.11 5.96 -1.74
N ILE A 147 5.28 6.83 -2.29
CA ILE A 147 4.87 8.07 -1.64
C ILE A 147 3.42 7.98 -1.19
N VAL A 148 3.20 7.97 0.13
CA VAL A 148 1.86 8.05 0.71
C VAL A 148 1.49 9.51 0.98
N ALA A 149 0.49 9.96 0.23
CA ALA A 149 -0.16 11.26 0.22
C ALA A 149 0.68 12.42 -0.33
N GLY A 150 1.15 12.30 -1.57
CA GLY A 150 1.90 13.33 -2.29
C GLY A 150 1.12 14.64 -2.55
N ALA A 151 1.09 15.55 -1.59
CA ALA A 151 1.02 16.97 -1.90
C ALA A 151 1.77 17.72 -0.80
N LEU A 152 2.96 18.23 -1.14
CA LEU A 152 3.84 18.98 -0.23
C LEU A 152 3.18 20.20 0.44
N ASN A 153 1.99 20.62 -0.02
CA ASN A 153 1.34 21.88 0.38
C ASN A 153 -0.16 21.78 0.71
N SER A 154 -0.76 20.59 0.81
CA SER A 154 -2.19 20.52 1.16
C SER A 154 -2.39 20.48 2.68
N SER A 155 -2.94 21.55 3.24
CA SER A 155 -3.33 21.70 4.65
C SER A 155 -4.48 20.76 5.11
N SER A 156 -4.83 19.75 4.31
CA SER A 156 -5.94 18.84 4.60
C SER A 156 -5.46 17.64 5.42
N VAL A 157 -5.93 17.59 6.66
CA VAL A 157 -5.47 16.69 7.74
C VAL A 157 -6.03 15.25 7.67
N ASN A 158 -6.78 14.90 6.62
CA ASN A 158 -7.48 13.61 6.52
C ASN A 158 -7.20 12.95 5.17
N LYS A 159 -6.01 12.38 5.01
CA LYS A 159 -5.71 11.48 3.89
C LYS A 159 -5.21 10.17 4.47
N ALA A 160 -5.74 9.05 3.99
CA ALA A 160 -5.30 7.75 4.43
C ALA A 160 -5.14 6.78 3.26
N ALA A 161 -4.03 6.05 3.29
CA ALA A 161 -3.86 4.84 2.50
C ALA A 161 -4.08 3.62 3.39
N TYR A 162 -4.86 2.66 2.89
CA TYR A 162 -5.10 1.39 3.58
C TYR A 162 -4.59 0.26 2.70
N PHE A 163 -3.59 -0.48 3.19
CA PHE A 163 -3.02 -1.63 2.52
C PHE A 163 -3.42 -2.89 3.28
N GLU A 164 -4.11 -3.80 2.60
CA GLU A 164 -4.49 -5.10 3.14
C GLU A 164 -3.87 -6.20 2.27
N ASN A 165 -2.92 -6.96 2.84
CA ASN A 165 -2.19 -8.00 2.14
C ASN A 165 -1.50 -7.50 0.85
N VAL A 166 -0.86 -6.33 0.94
CA VAL A 166 -0.14 -5.71 -0.19
C VAL A 166 1.33 -6.15 -0.18
N ALA A 167 1.84 -6.55 -1.34
CA ALA A 167 3.27 -6.78 -1.55
C ALA A 167 3.91 -5.54 -2.18
N VAL A 168 4.92 -4.97 -1.51
CA VAL A 168 5.72 -3.86 -2.01
C VAL A 168 7.12 -4.39 -2.31
N GLU A 169 7.58 -4.17 -3.54
CA GLU A 169 8.93 -4.42 -4.01
C GLU A 169 9.55 -3.09 -4.45
N GLN A 170 10.66 -2.71 -3.83
CA GLN A 170 11.39 -1.51 -4.20
C GLN A 170 12.69 -1.81 -4.93
N VAL A 171 12.97 -1.01 -5.95
CA VAL A 171 14.08 -1.25 -6.88
C VAL A 171 15.27 -0.29 -6.69
N THR A 172 15.04 0.99 -6.30
CA THR A 172 16.15 1.96 -6.13
C THR A 172 16.16 2.77 -4.84
N LEU A 173 15.03 3.28 -4.31
CA LEU A 173 15.05 4.20 -3.16
C LEU A 173 14.71 3.60 -1.78
N GLY A 174 14.25 2.34 -1.72
CA GLY A 174 14.26 1.50 -0.51
C GLY A 174 13.54 2.08 0.72
N ARG A 175 12.72 3.12 0.51
CA ARG A 175 11.99 3.89 1.49
C ARG A 175 10.54 4.06 1.09
N ILE A 176 9.69 4.17 2.08
CA ILE A 176 8.28 4.54 1.97
C ILE A 176 8.15 5.92 2.59
N SER A 177 7.86 6.89 1.74
CA SER A 177 7.74 8.30 2.06
C SER A 177 6.33 8.57 2.63
N ILE A 178 6.24 9.01 3.88
CA ILE A 178 4.99 9.20 4.62
C ILE A 178 4.69 10.70 4.82
N ASN A 179 3.62 11.18 4.18
CA ASN A 179 3.07 12.54 4.35
C ASN A 179 1.67 12.56 4.99
N ALA A 180 1.00 11.42 5.09
CA ALA A 180 -0.28 11.29 5.77
C ALA A 180 -0.40 9.93 6.47
N SER A 181 -1.61 9.49 6.78
CA SER A 181 -1.81 8.21 7.46
C SER A 181 -1.63 7.03 6.50
N LEU A 182 -0.88 6.02 6.92
CA LEU A 182 -0.76 4.72 6.27
C LEU A 182 -1.15 3.64 7.26
N PHE A 183 -2.13 2.82 6.89
CA PHE A 183 -2.52 1.62 7.63
C PHE A 183 -2.21 0.41 6.76
N TRP A 184 -1.15 -0.34 7.10
CA TRP A 184 -0.73 -1.52 6.36
C TRP A 184 -0.85 -2.77 7.22
N ARG A 185 -1.73 -3.70 6.81
CA ARG A 185 -1.91 -4.99 7.46
C ARG A 185 -1.65 -6.14 6.49
N GLY A 186 -0.72 -7.03 6.84
CA GLY A 186 -0.39 -8.21 6.03
C GLY A 186 0.38 -7.88 4.75
N GLY A 187 0.88 -8.91 4.08
CA GLY A 187 1.70 -8.77 2.87
C GLY A 187 3.18 -8.69 3.20
N SER A 188 3.96 -8.05 2.32
CA SER A 188 5.43 -8.08 2.42
C SER A 188 6.09 -6.83 1.86
N TYR A 189 7.24 -6.49 2.41
CA TYR A 189 8.22 -5.59 1.85
C TYR A 189 9.43 -6.36 1.34
N ARG A 190 9.86 -6.06 0.12
CA ARG A 190 11.04 -6.60 -0.54
C ARG A 190 11.87 -5.47 -1.10
N PHE A 191 13.18 -5.56 -0.95
CA PHE A 191 14.10 -4.58 -1.52
C PHE A 191 15.11 -5.30 -2.40
N ASN A 192 15.06 -5.00 -3.70
CA ASN A 192 15.85 -5.69 -4.73
C ASN A 192 16.99 -4.80 -5.30
N GLY A 193 17.31 -3.67 -4.65
CA GLY A 193 18.35 -2.74 -5.08
C GLY A 193 19.73 -2.91 -4.40
N GLY A 194 20.71 -2.09 -4.79
CA GLY A 194 22.14 -2.30 -4.48
C GLY A 194 22.72 -1.63 -3.21
N SER A 195 22.21 -0.46 -2.79
CA SER A 195 22.44 0.17 -1.48
C SER A 195 21.67 1.47 -1.40
N VAL A 196 20.87 1.68 -0.34
CA VAL A 196 19.78 2.64 -0.38
C VAL A 196 19.51 3.25 1.00
N ASP A 197 18.71 4.33 1.05
CA ASP A 197 18.30 5.12 2.22
C ASP A 197 18.23 4.23 3.48
N PRO A 198 18.97 4.58 4.55
CA PRO A 198 19.00 3.75 5.73
C PRO A 198 17.67 3.74 6.49
N ASN A 199 16.59 4.38 6.00
CA ASN A 199 15.31 4.42 6.68
C ASN A 199 14.18 3.89 5.80
N LEU A 200 13.50 2.84 6.26
CA LEU A 200 12.34 2.30 5.57
C LEU A 200 11.16 3.28 5.59
N PHE A 201 10.73 3.76 6.75
CA PHE A 201 9.63 4.72 6.85
C PHE A 201 10.17 6.12 7.10
N SER A 202 10.02 7.01 6.12
CA SER A 202 10.56 8.37 6.16
C SER A 202 9.45 9.41 6.21
N PHE A 203 9.45 10.26 7.24
CA PHE A 203 8.46 11.31 7.46
C PHE A 203 9.04 12.65 7.05
N TYR A 204 8.33 13.42 6.23
CA TYR A 204 8.83 14.71 5.71
C TYR A 204 7.81 15.84 5.79
N SER A 205 6.70 15.64 6.51
CA SER A 205 5.68 16.66 6.73
C SER A 205 5.40 16.89 8.20
N ALA A 206 5.17 18.14 8.58
CA ALA A 206 4.81 18.51 9.94
C ALA A 206 3.31 18.37 10.24
N SER A 207 2.48 18.01 9.24
CA SER A 207 1.01 17.97 9.39
C SER A 207 0.50 16.84 10.28
N GLY A 208 1.35 15.89 10.67
CA GLY A 208 0.96 14.73 11.47
C GLY A 208 0.22 13.67 10.64
N GLY A 209 0.01 12.50 11.24
CA GLY A 209 -0.59 11.33 10.59
C GLY A 209 -0.19 10.03 11.28
N ASP A 210 -0.98 8.98 11.09
CA ASP A 210 -0.74 7.69 11.73
C ASP A 210 -0.09 6.70 10.76
N LEU A 211 1.08 6.17 11.11
CA LEU A 211 1.66 4.99 10.47
C LEU A 211 1.36 3.77 11.34
N ILE A 212 0.51 2.87 10.87
CA ILE A 212 0.23 1.61 11.56
C ILE A 212 0.58 0.46 10.61
N VAL A 213 1.57 -0.35 11.00
CA VAL A 213 2.03 -1.52 10.25
C VAL A 213 1.82 -2.76 11.10
N GLU A 214 1.07 -3.74 10.59
CA GLU A 214 0.67 -4.93 11.31
C GLU A 214 0.86 -6.18 10.46
N ASP A 215 1.43 -7.25 11.00
CA ASP A 215 1.46 -8.56 10.32
C ASP A 215 2.19 -8.57 8.97
N VAL A 216 3.10 -7.61 8.73
CA VAL A 216 3.88 -7.48 7.49
C VAL A 216 5.23 -8.19 7.62
N ASP A 217 5.68 -8.84 6.54
CA ASP A 217 7.03 -9.39 6.42
C ASP A 217 8.00 -8.35 5.81
N ILE A 218 8.97 -7.88 6.59
CA ILE A 218 9.94 -6.83 6.25
C ILE A 218 11.38 -7.37 6.35
N GLN A 219 11.58 -8.68 6.16
CA GLN A 219 12.89 -9.33 6.37
C GLN A 219 14.00 -8.92 5.39
N ASP A 220 13.67 -8.23 4.31
CA ASP A 220 14.59 -7.89 3.22
C ASP A 220 15.27 -6.52 3.38
N LEU A 221 15.05 -5.84 4.50
CA LEU A 221 15.78 -4.62 4.83
C LEU A 221 17.24 -4.96 5.21
N ASN A 222 18.22 -4.11 4.86
CA ASN A 222 19.62 -4.44 5.12
C ASN A 222 19.95 -4.38 6.62
N ALA A 223 20.97 -5.15 7.02
CA ALA A 223 21.53 -5.05 8.36
C ALA A 223 22.10 -3.64 8.61
N GLY A 224 21.71 -3.00 9.71
CA GLY A 224 22.12 -1.64 10.06
C GLY A 224 21.15 -0.55 9.60
N ASP A 225 20.20 -0.85 8.73
CA ASP A 225 19.13 0.08 8.36
C ASP A 225 18.14 0.24 9.52
N TYR A 226 17.41 1.35 9.49
CA TYR A 226 16.41 1.79 10.44
C TYR A 226 15.00 1.54 9.88
N LEU A 227 14.08 1.05 10.71
CA LEU A 227 12.67 0.96 10.32
C LEU A 227 12.06 2.36 10.17
N VAL A 228 12.39 3.28 11.07
CA VAL A 228 11.74 4.59 11.16
C VAL A 228 12.79 5.70 11.22
N ASN A 229 12.65 6.69 10.33
CA ASN A 229 13.44 7.93 10.34
C ASN A 229 12.87 8.97 11.33
N ASP A 230 13.56 10.11 11.45
CA ASP A 230 13.12 11.35 12.09
C ASP A 230 11.62 11.61 11.86
N ILE A 231 10.87 11.63 12.95
CA ILE A 231 9.47 12.03 12.93
C ILE A 231 9.39 13.53 13.15
N VAL A 232 8.91 14.24 12.14
CA VAL A 232 8.66 15.67 12.19
C VAL A 232 7.17 15.90 12.43
N GLY A 233 6.79 16.51 13.55
CA GLY A 233 5.38 16.82 13.84
C GLY A 233 4.65 15.72 14.60
N ALA A 234 3.31 15.82 14.64
CA ALA A 234 2.45 14.99 15.48
C ALA A 234 2.08 13.66 14.79
N HIS A 235 3.06 12.80 14.53
CA HIS A 235 2.80 11.45 14.00
C HIS A 235 2.71 10.39 15.09
N THR A 236 1.81 9.42 14.90
CA THR A 236 1.79 8.18 15.68
C THR A 236 2.30 7.05 14.80
N VAL A 237 3.34 6.36 15.24
CA VAL A 237 3.85 5.16 14.60
C VAL A 237 3.60 3.95 15.48
N LEU A 238 3.02 2.90 14.91
CA LEU A 238 2.83 1.61 15.54
C LEU A 238 3.23 0.51 14.56
N ILE A 239 4.33 -0.16 14.84
CA ILE A 239 4.77 -1.37 14.12
C ILE A 239 4.55 -2.55 15.05
N LYS A 240 3.69 -3.50 14.68
CA LYS A 240 3.41 -4.66 15.54
C LYS A 240 3.28 -5.96 14.77
N ARG A 241 3.67 -7.06 15.41
CA ARG A 241 3.55 -8.41 14.83
C ARG A 241 4.17 -8.53 13.44
N CYS A 242 5.21 -7.75 13.17
CA CYS A 242 5.92 -7.77 11.90
C CYS A 242 7.16 -8.67 12.02
N LYS A 243 7.57 -9.28 10.91
CA LYS A 243 8.89 -9.91 10.79
C LYS A 243 9.87 -8.86 10.29
N ILE A 244 11.02 -8.72 10.94
CA ILE A 244 12.08 -7.76 10.57
C ILE A 244 13.43 -8.50 10.51
N PRO A 245 14.48 -7.89 9.94
CA PRO A 245 15.81 -8.46 9.95
C PRO A 245 16.47 -8.41 11.34
N ALA A 246 17.29 -9.41 11.66
CA ALA A 246 17.97 -9.61 12.95
C ALA A 246 18.92 -8.49 13.40
N ALA A 247 19.31 -7.60 12.49
CA ALA A 247 20.27 -6.52 12.74
C ALA A 247 19.71 -5.17 12.28
N CYS A 248 18.39 -5.06 12.19
CA CYS A 248 17.72 -3.80 11.90
C CYS A 248 17.64 -2.94 13.16
N ASN A 249 17.88 -1.64 12.99
CA ASN A 249 17.65 -0.65 14.02
C ASN A 249 16.18 -0.22 13.98
N TYR A 250 15.56 -0.01 15.15
CA TYR A 250 14.15 0.41 15.19
C TYR A 250 13.96 1.86 14.72
N MET A 251 14.89 2.74 15.07
CA MET A 251 14.74 4.18 14.88
C MET A 251 16.09 4.88 14.74
N ASN A 252 16.17 5.80 13.78
CA ASN A 252 17.38 6.60 13.53
C ASN A 252 17.54 7.74 14.55
N THR A 253 16.50 8.56 14.74
CA THR A 253 16.43 9.56 15.81
C THR A 253 15.02 9.61 16.43
N GLY A 254 14.95 10.07 17.67
CA GLY A 254 13.69 10.17 18.42
C GLY A 254 12.66 11.14 17.80
N PRO A 255 11.38 11.11 18.20
CA PRO A 255 10.39 12.06 17.70
C PRO A 255 10.74 13.52 18.02
N HIS A 256 10.63 14.40 17.02
CA HIS A 256 10.92 15.83 17.16
C HIS A 256 9.66 16.68 16.91
N TYR A 257 9.43 17.67 17.78
CA TYR A 257 8.35 18.69 17.70
C TYR A 257 6.92 18.13 17.65
N GLY A 258 6.07 18.51 18.62
CA GLY A 258 4.62 18.36 18.47
C GLY A 258 3.99 17.04 18.96
N GLY A 259 4.66 16.27 19.82
CA GLY A 259 4.02 15.17 20.56
C GLY A 259 3.94 13.83 19.83
N GLY A 260 4.81 13.59 18.84
CA GLY A 260 4.89 12.30 18.15
C GLY A 260 5.21 11.12 19.09
N LYS A 261 4.73 9.94 18.71
CA LYS A 261 4.91 8.68 19.45
C LYS A 261 5.25 7.54 18.51
N VAL A 262 6.24 6.72 18.86
CA VAL A 262 6.57 5.48 18.14
C VAL A 262 6.46 4.30 19.07
N ARG A 263 5.87 3.22 18.58
CA ARG A 263 5.70 1.97 19.30
C ARG A 263 6.07 0.78 18.43
N PHE A 264 6.83 -0.13 19.01
CA PHE A 264 7.09 -1.44 18.46
C PHE A 264 6.50 -2.49 19.40
N HIS A 265 5.72 -3.44 18.89
CA HIS A 265 5.08 -4.46 19.73
C HIS A 265 5.04 -5.84 19.09
N SER A 266 5.64 -6.84 19.73
CA SER A 266 5.74 -8.22 19.22
C SER A 266 6.41 -8.29 17.84
N VAL A 267 7.54 -7.62 17.69
CA VAL A 267 8.31 -7.62 16.44
C VAL A 267 9.33 -8.75 16.47
N ASP A 268 9.35 -9.58 15.42
CA ASP A 268 10.20 -10.77 15.32
C ASP A 268 11.40 -10.47 14.42
N ASP A 269 12.59 -10.37 15.01
CA ASP A 269 13.84 -10.08 14.29
C ASP A 269 14.52 -11.37 13.75
N GLY A 270 13.88 -12.53 13.89
CA GLY A 270 14.44 -13.83 13.54
C GLY A 270 15.15 -14.54 14.71
N ASN A 271 15.64 -13.79 15.70
CA ASN A 271 16.27 -14.32 16.91
C ASN A 271 15.36 -14.22 18.14
N PHE A 272 14.64 -13.11 18.27
CA PHE A 272 13.81 -12.72 19.41
C PHE A 272 12.46 -12.17 18.94
N ILE A 273 11.45 -12.35 19.79
CA ILE A 273 10.22 -11.56 19.70
C ILE A 273 10.30 -10.46 20.74
N HIS A 274 10.46 -9.23 20.28
CA HIS A 274 10.50 -8.04 21.12
C HIS A 274 9.07 -7.61 21.44
N LYS A 275 8.71 -7.63 22.73
CA LYS A 275 7.32 -7.35 23.14
C LYS A 275 6.96 -5.88 23.09
N PHE A 276 7.86 -4.98 23.45
CA PHE A 276 7.52 -3.56 23.59
C PHE A 276 8.75 -2.66 23.45
N TYR A 277 8.60 -1.55 22.75
CA TYR A 277 9.56 -0.45 22.74
C TYR A 277 8.81 0.84 22.40
N GLU A 278 9.01 1.92 23.17
CA GLU A 278 8.35 3.19 22.92
C GLU A 278 9.27 4.40 22.95
N TRP A 279 9.07 5.30 21.97
CA TRP A 279 9.66 6.63 21.98
C TRP A 279 8.55 7.67 21.98
N TYR A 280 8.74 8.71 22.81
CA TYR A 280 7.88 9.87 22.88
C TYR A 280 8.71 11.12 22.63
N PHE A 281 8.05 12.18 22.17
CA PHE A 281 8.66 13.51 22.12
C PHE A 281 9.25 13.94 23.49
N GLU A 282 8.60 13.56 24.59
CA GLU A 282 9.02 13.94 25.96
C GLU A 282 10.20 13.11 26.49
N GLY A 283 10.62 12.07 25.77
CA GLY A 283 11.69 11.16 26.18
C GLY A 283 11.46 9.73 25.72
N GLU A 284 12.45 8.90 25.97
CA GLU A 284 12.44 7.49 25.61
C GLU A 284 11.97 6.62 26.78
N ILE A 285 11.13 5.62 26.50
CA ILE A 285 10.75 4.59 27.46
C ILE A 285 11.13 3.23 26.86
N ILE A 286 12.22 2.66 27.37
CA ILE A 286 12.70 1.34 26.98
C ILE A 286 12.16 0.30 27.96
N GLU A 287 11.25 -0.57 27.52
CA GLU A 287 10.85 -1.77 28.27
C GLU A 287 10.92 -3.00 27.36
N ASP A 288 12.11 -3.60 27.25
CA ASP A 288 12.34 -4.80 26.44
C ASP A 288 12.16 -6.06 27.29
N ILE A 289 11.11 -6.84 27.00
CA ILE A 289 10.95 -8.21 27.48
C ILE A 289 11.13 -9.14 26.29
N ALA A 290 12.38 -9.50 26.00
CA ALA A 290 12.70 -10.51 25.00
C ALA A 290 12.21 -11.90 25.49
N VAL A 291 11.42 -12.59 24.65
CA VAL A 291 11.07 -14.00 24.85
C VAL A 291 11.90 -14.85 23.90
N TYR A 292 12.77 -15.69 24.47
CA TYR A 292 13.64 -16.61 23.73
C TYR A 292 12.83 -17.74 23.09
N ARG A 293 13.07 -18.01 21.80
CA ARG A 293 12.18 -18.82 20.92
C ARG A 293 12.01 -20.28 21.34
N SER A 294 10.73 -20.65 21.43
CA SER A 294 10.11 -21.72 20.61
C SER A 294 8.94 -21.22 19.75
N ALA A 295 8.73 -19.91 19.63
CA ALA A 295 7.62 -19.31 18.88
C ALA A 295 8.16 -18.42 17.75
N THR A 296 7.89 -18.79 16.51
CA THR A 296 8.07 -17.94 15.32
C THR A 296 6.76 -17.19 15.07
N TYR A 297 6.79 -15.91 14.69
CA TYR A 297 5.55 -15.26 14.22
C TYR A 297 5.30 -15.62 12.76
N ASP A 298 4.65 -16.76 12.50
CA ASP A 298 4.41 -17.30 11.15
C ASP A 298 2.95 -17.14 10.67
N GLY A 299 2.13 -16.38 11.40
CA GLY A 299 0.70 -16.21 11.11
C GLY A 299 -0.18 -17.43 11.45
N THR A 300 0.41 -18.55 11.89
CA THR A 300 -0.32 -19.78 12.25
C THR A 300 -0.37 -20.05 13.76
N ASN A 301 0.46 -19.36 14.54
CA ASN A 301 0.56 -19.58 15.98
C ASN A 301 -0.51 -18.81 16.78
N GLU A 302 -1.08 -19.47 17.80
CA GLU A 302 -2.25 -19.06 18.60
C GLU A 302 -2.12 -17.70 19.33
N TYR A 303 -0.95 -17.07 19.31
CA TYR A 303 -0.73 -15.71 19.83
C TYR A 303 -1.53 -14.63 19.08
N SER A 304 -1.96 -14.90 17.84
CA SER A 304 -2.85 -14.01 17.05
C SER A 304 -4.25 -13.85 17.65
N ARG A 305 -4.66 -14.72 18.61
CA ARG A 305 -6.02 -14.73 19.18
C ARG A 305 -6.09 -14.34 20.65
N ALA A 306 -4.98 -14.17 21.36
CA ALA A 306 -4.98 -14.10 22.82
C ALA A 306 -5.14 -12.69 23.44
N ASN A 307 -5.13 -11.59 22.67
CA ASN A 307 -5.18 -10.22 23.21
C ASN A 307 -6.32 -9.35 22.63
N SER A 308 -7.49 -9.93 22.34
CA SER A 308 -8.72 -9.17 22.06
C SER A 308 -9.48 -8.71 23.31
N GLY A 309 -8.83 -8.75 24.48
CA GLY A 309 -9.44 -8.40 25.76
C GLY A 309 -8.50 -7.62 26.67
N LEU A 310 -8.12 -6.41 26.26
CA LEU A 310 -7.80 -5.28 27.15
C LEU A 310 -8.11 -3.97 26.41
#